data_AF-J4TE54-F1
#
_entry.id   AF-J4TE54-F1
#
_cell.length_a   1.000
_cell.length_b   1.000
_cell.length_c   1.000
_cell.angle_alpha   90.00
_cell.angle_beta   90.00
_cell.angle_gamma   90.00
#
_symmetry.space_group_name_H-M   'P 1'
#
loop_
_entity.id
_entity.type
_entity.pdbx_description
1 polymer ?
#
loop_
_entity_poly.entity_id
_entity_poly.type
_entity_poly.pdbx_seq_one_letter_code
_entity_poly.pdbx_strand_id
1 'polypeptide(L)'
;MKAYQHVNIVTCDQDFHVHLDGILAVKDSQIIYVGQEKQEILDQAEQIIDYQGAWIMPGLINCHTHSAMTGYAESEMIAISTNGSMTIFGQQKQDLLPT
;
A
#
# COMPACT_ATOMS: atom_id res chain seq x y z
N MET A 1 -9.00 10.13 -6.53
CA MET A 1 -8.97 8.93 -5.67
C MET A 1 -8.80 7.69 -6.53
N LYS A 2 -7.98 6.73 -6.11
CA LYS A 2 -7.76 5.45 -6.81
C LYS A 2 -8.30 4.29 -5.97
N ALA A 3 -8.95 3.34 -6.62
CA ALA A 3 -9.38 2.08 -6.01
C ALA A 3 -8.67 0.90 -6.67
N TYR A 4 -8.26 -0.06 -5.84
CA TYR A 4 -7.64 -1.32 -6.24
C TYR A 4 -8.62 -2.42 -5.89
N GLN A 5 -9.05 -3.22 -6.87
CA GLN A 5 -10.07 -4.26 -6.68
C GLN A 5 -9.53 -5.65 -7.01
N HIS A 6 -10.28 -6.66 -6.59
CA HIS A 6 -9.89 -8.07 -6.68
C HIS A 6 -8.51 -8.32 -6.11
N VAL A 7 -8.30 -7.90 -4.86
CA VAL A 7 -6.98 -7.97 -4.21
C VAL A 7 -7.09 -8.62 -2.84
N ASN A 8 -6.12 -9.48 -2.52
CA ASN A 8 -5.97 -10.06 -1.20
C ASN A 8 -5.15 -9.11 -0.34
N ILE A 9 -5.66 -8.70 0.82
CA ILE A 9 -5.04 -7.68 1.67
C ILE A 9 -4.79 -8.26 3.04
N VAL A 10 -3.53 -8.21 3.48
CA VAL A 10 -3.18 -8.46 4.89
C VAL A 10 -3.12 -7.11 5.60
N THR A 11 -3.66 -7.05 6.81
CA THR A 11 -3.55 -5.88 7.69
C THR A 11 -2.77 -6.23 8.96
N CYS A 12 -2.17 -5.21 9.57
CA CYS A 12 -1.53 -5.32 10.89
C CYS A 12 -2.37 -4.60 11.95
N ASP A 13 -3.69 -4.69 11.84
CA ASP A 13 -4.58 -4.21 12.90
C ASP A 13 -4.61 -5.17 14.09
N GLN A 14 -5.40 -4.87 15.12
CA GLN A 14 -5.37 -5.61 16.38
C GLN A 14 -5.75 -7.09 16.22
N ASP A 15 -6.53 -7.41 15.18
CA ASP A 15 -7.08 -8.73 14.90
C ASP A 15 -6.38 -9.43 13.71
N PHE A 16 -5.38 -8.78 13.11
CA PHE A 16 -4.68 -9.24 11.91
C PHE A 16 -5.63 -9.64 10.78
N HIS A 17 -6.57 -8.75 10.45
CA HIS A 17 -7.56 -9.05 9.42
C HIS A 17 -6.89 -9.34 8.07
N VAL A 18 -7.43 -10.36 7.39
CA VAL A 18 -7.12 -10.69 6.01
C VAL A 18 -8.39 -10.51 5.19
N HIS A 19 -8.35 -9.62 4.21
CA HIS A 19 -9.44 -9.41 3.26
C HIS A 19 -9.12 -10.14 1.97
N LEU A 20 -9.82 -11.24 1.71
CA LEU A 20 -9.74 -11.94 0.43
C LEU A 20 -10.69 -11.29 -0.57
N ASP A 21 -10.25 -11.17 -1.82
CA ASP A 21 -11.01 -10.55 -2.93
C ASP A 21 -11.63 -9.20 -2.53
N GLY A 22 -10.82 -8.37 -1.87
CA GLY A 22 -11.21 -7.08 -1.32
C GLY A 22 -10.89 -5.91 -2.23
N ILE A 23 -11.12 -4.71 -1.68
CA ILE A 23 -10.75 -3.45 -2.29
C ILE A 23 -9.91 -2.60 -1.33
N LEU A 24 -8.99 -1.83 -1.90
CA LEU A 24 -8.21 -0.81 -1.22
C LEU A 24 -8.43 0.53 -1.93
N ALA A 25 -8.86 1.57 -1.21
CA ALA A 25 -8.98 2.92 -1.77
C ALA A 25 -7.94 3.86 -1.19
N VAL A 26 -7.25 4.57 -2.07
CA VAL A 26 -6.21 5.54 -1.73
C VAL A 26 -6.58 6.89 -2.31
N LYS A 27 -6.52 7.92 -1.47
CA LYS A 27 -6.65 9.31 -1.87
C LYS A 27 -5.38 10.04 -1.47
N ASP A 28 -4.75 10.68 -2.45
CA ASP A 28 -3.44 11.32 -2.30
C ASP A 28 -2.40 10.29 -1.79
N SER A 29 -1.96 10.41 -0.54
CA SER A 29 -1.01 9.49 0.10
C SER A 29 -1.61 8.73 1.29
N GLN A 30 -2.94 8.69 1.39
CA GLN A 30 -3.65 8.05 2.51
C GLN A 30 -4.56 6.93 2.04
N ILE A 31 -4.51 5.80 2.75
CA ILE A 31 -5.51 4.75 2.64
C ILE A 31 -6.78 5.26 3.33
N ILE A 32 -7.87 5.39 2.57
CA ILE A 32 -9.15 5.88 3.10
C ILE A 32 -10.17 4.74 3.30
N TYR A 33 -9.91 3.57 2.71
CA TYR A 33 -10.74 2.38 2.85
C TYR A 33 -9.92 1.12 2.57
N VAL A 34 -10.15 0.09 3.37
CA VAL A 34 -9.65 -1.27 3.19
C VAL A 34 -10.76 -2.23 3.62
N GLY A 35 -11.06 -3.23 2.81
CA GLY A 35 -12.07 -4.22 3.18
C GLY A 35 -12.70 -4.93 1.99
N GLN A 36 -13.90 -5.45 2.20
CA GLN A 36 -14.70 -6.08 1.15
C GLN A 36 -15.18 -5.05 0.12
N GLU A 37 -15.57 -5.54 -1.05
CA GLU A 37 -16.11 -4.71 -2.12
C GLU A 37 -17.28 -3.86 -1.62
N LYS A 38 -17.20 -2.56 -1.92
CA LYS A 38 -18.21 -1.59 -1.54
C LYS A 38 -18.44 -0.63 -2.71
N GLN A 39 -19.59 -0.76 -3.37
CA GLN A 39 -19.92 0.01 -4.56
C GLN A 39 -19.80 1.53 -4.35
N GLU A 40 -20.22 2.02 -3.17
CA GLU A 40 -20.08 3.44 -2.80
C GLU A 40 -18.64 3.97 -2.89
N ILE A 41 -17.65 3.12 -2.64
CA ILE A 41 -16.22 3.47 -2.74
C ILE A 41 -15.76 3.42 -4.19
N LEU A 42 -16.19 2.42 -4.95
CA LEU A 42 -15.86 2.29 -6.37
C LEU A 42 -16.44 3.44 -7.21
N ASP A 43 -17.67 3.87 -6.90
CA ASP A 43 -18.34 4.98 -7.59
C ASP A 43 -17.62 6.33 -7.37
N GLN A 44 -16.91 6.47 -6.26
CA GLN A 44 -16.10 7.66 -5.95
C GLN A 44 -14.69 7.61 -6.56
N ALA A 45 -14.30 6.48 -7.17
CA ALA A 45 -12.97 6.30 -7.73
C ALA A 45 -12.87 6.92 -9.11
N GLU A 46 -11.91 7.83 -9.27
CA GLU A 46 -11.55 8.38 -10.59
C GLU A 46 -10.85 7.32 -11.44
N GLN A 47 -10.22 6.35 -10.79
CA GLN A 47 -9.53 5.25 -11.43
C GLN A 47 -9.70 3.97 -10.61
N ILE A 48 -10.11 2.90 -11.27
CA ILE A 48 -10.21 1.54 -10.71
C ILE A 48 -9.15 0.68 -11.39
N ILE A 49 -8.37 -0.05 -10.61
CA ILE A 49 -7.31 -0.93 -11.08
C ILE A 49 -7.57 -2.34 -10.55
N ASP A 50 -7.69 -3.30 -11.45
CA ASP A 50 -7.88 -4.71 -11.11
C ASP A 50 -6.52 -5.38 -10.86
N TYR A 51 -6.37 -5.98 -9.68
CA TYR A 51 -5.15 -6.66 -9.23
C TYR A 51 -5.23 -8.19 -9.36
N GLN A 52 -6.33 -8.74 -9.88
CA GLN A 52 -6.45 -10.14 -10.30
C GLN A 52 -6.02 -11.17 -9.24
N GLY A 53 -6.39 -10.91 -7.99
CA GLY A 53 -6.07 -11.75 -6.83
C GLY A 53 -4.65 -11.59 -6.29
N ALA A 54 -3.92 -10.54 -6.69
CA ALA A 54 -2.62 -10.21 -6.10
C ALA A 54 -2.70 -10.01 -4.59
N TRP A 55 -1.55 -9.99 -3.93
CA TRP A 55 -1.45 -9.69 -2.49
C TRP A 55 -0.94 -8.28 -2.26
N ILE A 56 -1.64 -7.52 -1.41
CA ILE A 56 -1.17 -6.27 -0.82
C ILE A 56 -0.89 -6.51 0.65
N MET A 57 0.27 -6.03 1.10
CA MET A 57 0.69 -6.07 2.49
C MET A 57 1.23 -4.70 2.91
N PRO A 58 1.19 -4.38 4.22
CA PRO A 58 1.89 -3.22 4.74
C PRO A 58 3.37 -3.32 4.40
N GLY A 59 3.98 -2.17 4.12
CA GLY A 59 5.42 -2.08 3.89
C GLY A 59 6.19 -2.55 5.10
N LEU A 60 7.29 -3.25 4.83
CA LEU A 60 8.20 -3.67 5.88
C LEU A 60 9.17 -2.55 6.17
N ILE A 61 9.24 -2.12 7.43
CA ILE A 61 10.26 -1.19 7.90
C ILE A 61 11.49 -2.01 8.28
N ASN A 62 12.64 -1.71 7.67
CA ASN A 62 13.91 -2.29 8.09
C ASN A 62 14.46 -1.52 9.29
N CYS A 63 14.34 -2.10 10.49
CA CYS A 63 14.85 -1.50 11.73
C CYS A 63 16.36 -1.65 11.92
N HIS A 64 17.03 -2.41 11.05
CA HIS A 64 18.46 -2.69 11.15
C HIS A 64 19.17 -2.24 9.87
N THR A 65 19.19 -0.92 9.67
CA THR A 65 19.96 -0.29 8.59
C THR A 65 21.20 0.38 9.19
N HIS A 66 22.35 0.17 8.57
CA HIS A 66 23.53 1.00 8.80
C HIS A 66 23.38 2.33 8.02
N SER A 67 22.31 3.10 8.28
CA SER A 67 22.00 4.35 7.56
C SER A 67 22.92 5.52 7.88
N ALA A 68 23.85 5.38 8.83
CA ALA A 68 24.78 6.45 9.20
C ALA A 68 25.82 6.80 8.12
N MET A 69 25.90 6.05 7.00
CA MET A 69 26.78 6.40 5.86
C MET A 69 26.07 6.95 4.64
N THR A 70 24.73 6.93 4.58
CA THR A 70 23.95 7.54 3.49
C THR A 70 22.61 8.00 4.07
N GLY A 71 22.48 9.30 4.35
CA GLY A 71 21.36 9.90 5.07
C GLY A 71 20.01 9.80 4.37
N TYR A 72 19.35 8.66 4.46
CA TYR A 72 17.96 8.48 4.03
C TYR A 72 17.20 7.73 5.12
N ALA A 73 16.22 8.43 5.70
CA ALA A 73 15.32 7.95 6.73
C ALA A 73 13.98 7.58 6.08
N GLU A 74 13.53 6.37 6.37
CA GLU A 74 12.13 5.92 6.35
C GLU A 74 11.45 5.82 4.98
N SER A 75 11.16 4.57 4.59
CA SER A 75 10.28 4.28 3.45
C SER A 75 9.04 3.59 3.99
N GLU A 76 7.93 4.31 3.99
CA GLU A 76 6.60 3.68 4.03
C GLU A 76 6.37 3.05 2.66
N MET A 77 6.21 1.73 2.63
CA MET A 77 6.05 0.98 1.40
C MET A 77 4.65 0.36 1.36
N ILE A 78 4.05 0.25 0.18
CA ILE A 78 2.99 -0.73 -0.05
C ILE A 78 3.65 -1.83 -0.88
N ALA A 79 3.75 -3.03 -0.31
CA ALA A 79 4.31 -4.18 -1.01
C ALA A 79 3.18 -4.92 -1.70
N ILE A 80 3.26 -5.00 -3.04
CA ILE A 80 2.31 -5.75 -3.84
C ILE A 80 3.03 -6.98 -4.41
N SER A 81 2.61 -8.18 -4.03
CA SER A 81 3.13 -9.42 -4.60
C SER A 81 2.17 -9.95 -5.66
N THR A 82 2.68 -10.12 -6.89
CA THR A 82 2.00 -10.82 -7.99
C THR A 82 2.88 -11.97 -8.46
N ASN A 83 2.38 -13.21 -8.44
CA ASN A 83 3.04 -14.39 -9.00
C ASN A 83 4.53 -14.56 -8.60
N GLY A 84 4.88 -14.28 -7.34
CA GLY A 84 6.25 -14.38 -6.81
C GLY A 84 7.14 -13.15 -7.08
N SER A 85 6.65 -12.13 -7.78
CA SER A 85 7.31 -10.83 -7.95
C SER A 85 6.74 -9.83 -6.94
N MET A 86 7.61 -9.19 -6.15
CA MET A 86 7.23 -8.12 -5.22
C MET A 86 7.46 -6.76 -5.90
N THR A 87 6.37 -6.06 -6.23
CA THR A 87 6.38 -4.67 -6.68
C THR A 87 6.20 -3.77 -5.48
N ILE A 88 7.20 -2.93 -5.22
CA ILE A 88 7.20 -1.97 -4.14
C ILE A 88 6.79 -0.62 -4.70
N PHE A 89 5.62 -0.11 -4.31
CA PHE A 89 5.27 1.29 -4.55
C PHE A 89 5.80 2.12 -3.37
N GLY A 90 6.98 2.70 -3.55
CA GLY A 90 7.55 3.68 -2.62
C GLY A 90 7.33 5.09 -3.15
N GLN A 91 6.70 5.96 -2.35
CA GLN A 91 6.88 7.39 -2.51
C GLN A 91 8.20 7.74 -1.79
N GLN A 92 9.23 8.11 -2.54
CA GLN A 92 10.36 8.82 -1.95
C GLN A 92 9.85 10.17 -1.48
N LYS A 93 9.73 10.37 -0.17
CA LYS A 93 9.68 11.73 0.36
C LYS A 93 11.08 12.30 0.22
N GLN A 94 11.27 13.12 -0.80
CA GLN A 94 12.49 13.89 -0.95
C GLN A 94 12.45 14.98 0.12
N ASP A 95 12.99 14.69 1.30
CA ASP A 95 13.28 15.75 2.27
C ASP A 95 14.37 16.63 1.65
N LEU A 96 13.94 17.68 0.97
CA LEU A 96 14.79 18.79 0.57
C LEU A 96 15.32 19.42 1.87
N LEU A 97 16.55 19.09 2.24
CA LEU A 97 17.28 19.86 3.23
C LEU A 97 17.33 21.32 2.76
N PRO A 98 16.94 22.30 3.59
CA PRO A 98 17.13 23.70 3.24
C PRO A 98 18.64 24.01 3.25
N THR A 99 19.14 24.42 2.07
CA THR A 99 20.42 25.06 1.72
C THR A 99 21.63 24.89 2.64
#